data_AF-A6WBF9-F1
#
_entry.id   AF-A6WBF9-F1
#
_cell.length_a   1.000
_cell.length_b   1.000
_cell.length_c   1.000
_cell.angle_alpha   90.00
_cell.angle_beta   90.00
_cell.angle_gamma   90.00
#
_symmetry.space_group_name_H-M   'P 1'
#
loop_
_entity.id
_entity.type
_entity.pdbx_description
1 polymer ?
#
loop_
_entity_poly.entity_id
_entity_poly.type
_entity_poly.pdbx_seq_one_letter_code
_entity_poly.pdbx_strand_id
1 'polypeptide(L)' 'MAMNLRLTDDEADALRRRAEQEGRSMQEVARAAIGEYVSDRPARLRAAIDRVRTEDAELLARLAR' A
#
# COMPACT_ATOMS: atom_id res chain seq x y z
N MET A 1 -10.34 -9.79 17.96
CA MET A 1 -10.74 -8.65 18.82
C MET A 1 -11.61 -7.72 17.98
N ALA A 2 -12.72 -7.20 18.50
CA ALA A 2 -13.58 -6.26 17.77
C ALA A 2 -13.28 -4.82 18.21
N MET A 3 -12.89 -3.96 17.27
CA MET A 3 -12.74 -2.53 17.48
C MET A 3 -13.73 -1.80 16.57
N ASN A 4 -14.50 -0.86 17.13
CA ASN A 4 -15.46 -0.05 16.36
C ASN A 4 -14.76 1.23 15.90
N LEU A 5 -14.53 1.35 14.60
CA LEU A 5 -13.96 2.55 13.98
C LEU A 5 -15.06 3.61 13.80
N ARG A 6 -14.86 4.80 14.35
CA ARG A 6 -15.73 5.95 14.08
C ARG A 6 -15.18 6.70 12.87
N LEU A 7 -15.94 6.68 11.79
CA LEU A 7 -15.65 7.42 10.56
C LEU A 7 -16.50 8.68 10.55
N THR A 8 -15.95 9.75 9.99
CA THR A 8 -16.72 10.89 9.50
C THR A 8 -17.55 10.49 8.28
N ASP A 9 -18.56 11.29 7.94
CA ASP A 9 -19.42 11.01 6.78
C ASP A 9 -18.61 10.97 5.47
N ASP A 10 -17.65 11.88 5.31
CA ASP A 10 -16.75 11.93 4.15
C ASP A 10 -15.87 10.68 4.03
N GLU A 11 -15.33 10.18 5.15
CA GLU A 11 -14.52 8.96 5.19
C GLU A 11 -15.36 7.72 4.87
N ALA A 12 -16.58 7.65 5.40
CA ALA A 12 -17.51 6.56 5.12
C ALA A 12 -17.91 6.53 3.63
N ASP A 13 -18.17 7.69 3.03
CA ASP A 13 -18.51 7.82 1.62
C ASP A 13 -17.32 7.48 0.71
N ALA A 14 -16.12 7.93 1.05
CA ALA A 14 -14.90 7.57 0.34
C ALA A 14 -14.65 6.05 0.38
N LEU A 15 -14.81 5.44 1.56
CA LEU A 15 -14.64 4.01 1.74
C LEU A 15 -15.71 3.21 0.98
N ARG A 16 -16.96 3.70 0.92
CA ARG A 16 -18.05 3.08 0.16
C ARG A 16 -17.77 3.09 -1.33
N ARG A 17 -17.42 4.25 -1.91
CA ARG A 17 -17.06 4.36 -3.33
C ARG A 17 -15.90 3.41 -3.67
N ARG A 18 -14.91 3.29 -2.79
CA ARG A 18 -13.77 2.40 -3.01
C ARG A 18 -14.18 0.92 -2.97
N ALA A 19 -15.05 0.55 -2.04
CA ALA A 19 -15.61 -0.80 -1.93
C ALA A 19 -16.40 -1.21 -3.18
N GLU A 20 -17.23 -0.30 -3.71
CA GLU A 20 -17.97 -0.49 -4.95
C GLU A 20 -17.02 -0.67 -6.16
N GLN A 21 -15.99 0.17 -6.27
CA GLN A 21 -14.99 0.08 -7.34
C GLN A 21 -14.21 -1.24 -7.31
N GLU A 22 -13.88 -1.75 -6.12
CA GLU A 22 -13.14 -3.01 -5.97
C GLU A 22 -14.04 -4.25 -5.95
N GLY A 23 -15.37 -4.10 -5.91
CA GLY A 23 -16.31 -5.22 -5.76
C GLY A 23 -16.17 -5.95 -4.43
N ARG A 24 -15.77 -5.23 -3.36
CA ARG A 24 -15.47 -5.79 -2.04
C ARG A 24 -16.37 -5.15 -0.98
N SER A 25 -16.46 -5.77 0.20
CA SER A 25 -17.16 -5.13 1.32
C SER A 25 -16.36 -3.95 1.88
N MET A 26 -17.04 -2.93 2.40
CA MET A 26 -16.38 -1.79 3.08
C MET A 26 -15.44 -2.24 4.20
N GLN A 27 -15.81 -3.30 4.92
CA GLN A 27 -14.99 -3.89 6.00
C GLN A 27 -13.69 -4.51 5.46
N GLU A 28 -13.74 -5.18 4.31
CA GLU A 28 -12.52 -5.72 3.68
C GLU A 28 -11.61 -4.63 3.15
N VAL A 29 -12.16 -3.57 2.58
CA VAL A 29 -11.38 -2.41 2.15
C VAL A 29 -10.74 -1.71 3.36
N ALA A 30 -11.48 -1.51 4.45
CA ALA A 30 -10.94 -0.93 5.67
C ALA A 30 -9.80 -1.77 6.26
N ARG A 31 -9.97 -3.10 6.32
CA ARG A 31 -8.91 -4.02 6.79
C ARG A 31 -7.69 -4.00 5.87
N ALA A 32 -7.90 -3.94 4.56
CA ALA A 32 -6.81 -3.84 3.59
C ALA A 32 -6.05 -2.52 3.77
N ALA A 33 -6.75 -1.39 3.91
CA ALA A 33 -6.15 -0.09 4.13
C ALA A 33 -5.34 -0.03 5.43
N ILE A 34 -5.87 -0.58 6.53
CA ILE A 34 -5.12 -0.69 7.79
C ILE A 34 -3.89 -1.57 7.60
N GLY A 35 -4.06 -2.74 6.97
CA GLY A 35 -2.98 -3.68 6.70
C GLY A 35 -1.87 -3.06 5.86
N GLU A 36 -2.22 -2.25 4.87
CA GLU A 36 -1.28 -1.49 4.05
C GLU A 36 -0.60 -0.38 4.85
N TYR A 37 -1.35 0.38 5.64
CA TYR A 37 -0.84 1.48 6.46
C TYR A 37 0.17 1.01 7.51
N VAL A 38 -0.08 -0.12 8.16
CA VAL A 38 0.84 -0.71 9.15
C VAL A 38 1.94 -1.56 8.50
N SER A 39 1.88 -1.77 7.19
CA SER A 39 2.87 -2.60 6.50
C SER A 39 4.17 -1.85 6.31
N ASP A 40 5.27 -2.48 6.72
CA ASP A 40 6.62 -2.03 6.36
C ASP A 40 7.01 -2.44 4.90
N ARG A 41 6.07 -2.98 4.13
CA ARG A 41 6.32 -3.45 2.75
C ARG A 41 6.90 -2.36 1.83
N PRO A 42 6.42 -1.10 1.83
CA PRO A 42 6.99 -0.06 0.98
C PRO A 42 8.44 0.27 1.33
N ALA A 43 8.79 0.31 2.62
CA ALA A 43 10.16 0.57 3.05
C ALA A 43 11.08 -0.59 2.68
N ARG A 44 10.65 -1.84 2.91
CA ARG A 44 11.39 -3.03 2.48
C ARG A 44 11.61 -3.08 0.97
N LEU A 45 10.60 -2.71 0.18
CA LEU A 45 10.73 -2.63 -1.27
C LEU A 45 11.76 -1.58 -1.69
N ARG A 46 11.72 -0.38 -1.10
CA ARG A 46 12.71 0.67 -1.36
C ARG A 46 14.12 0.21 -1.01
N ALA A 47 14.30 -0.38 0.17
CA ALA A 47 15.59 -0.90 0.60
C ALA A 47 16.12 -1.99 -0.36
N ALA A 48 15.26 -2.88 -0.86
CA ALA A 48 15.65 -3.88 -1.85
C ALA A 48 16.05 -3.24 -3.19
N ILE A 49 15.30 -2.25 -3.67
CA ILE A 49 15.63 -1.50 -4.90
C ILE A 49 16.97 -0.77 -4.74
N ASP A 50 17.19 -0.10 -3.62
CA ASP A 50 18.43 0.65 -3.37
C ASP A 50 19.62 -0.29 -3.25
N ARG A 51 19.44 -1.47 -2.67
CA ARG A 51 20.45 -2.53 -2.65
C ARG A 51 20.84 -2.95 -4.06
N VAL A 52 19.86 -3.35 -4.89
CA VAL A 52 20.11 -3.76 -6.30
C VAL A 52 20.77 -2.63 -7.09
N ARG A 53 20.28 -1.39 -6.93
CA ARG A 53 20.88 -0.21 -7.58
C ARG A 53 22.36 -0.05 -7.21
N THR A 54 22.71 -0.31 -5.96
CA THR A 54 24.08 -0.15 -5.45
C THR A 54 24.97 -1.30 -5.90
N GLU A 55 24.50 -2.54 -5.78
CA GLU A 55 25.27 -3.75 -6.14
C GLU A 55 25.50 -3.83 -7.65
N ASP A 56 24.50 -3.49 -8.46
CA ASP A 56 24.55 -3.62 -9.93
C ASP A 56 24.78 -2.27 -10.64
N ALA A 57 25.30 -1.26 -9.95
CA ALA A 57 25.41 0.11 -10.46
C ALA A 57 26.13 0.20 -11.83
N GLU A 58 27.24 -0.54 -11.99
CA GLU A 58 28.02 -0.55 -13.24
C GLU A 58 27.24 -1.21 -14.39
N LEU A 59 26.57 -2.34 -14.11
CA LEU A 59 25.75 -3.05 -15.09
C LEU A 59 24.58 -2.17 -15.55
N LEU A 60 23.86 -1.57 -14.60
CA LEU A 60 22.75 -0.66 -14.88
C LEU A 60 23.19 0.55 -15.70
N ALA A 61 24.37 1.13 -15.40
CA ALA A 61 24.94 2.24 -16.16
C ALA A 61 25.27 1.87 -17.62
N ARG A 62 25.72 0.63 -17.86
CA ARG A 62 25.97 0.12 -19.22
C ARG A 62 24.68 -0.15 -20.00
N LEU A 63 23.65 -0.67 -19.34
CA LEU A 63 22.36 -0.99 -19.95
C LEU A 63 21.51 0.26 -20.28
N ALA A 64 21.75 1.37 -19.60
CA ALA A 64 21.04 2.62 -19.83
C ALA A 64 21.54 3.41 -21.06
N ARG A 65 22.46 2.84 -21.85
CA ARG A 65 23.16 3.52 -22.94
C ARG A 65 22.67 3.11 -24.32
#